data_AF-A0A0J1FG01-F1
#
_entry.id   AF-A0A0J1FG01-F1
#
_cell.length_a   1.000
_cell.length_b   1.000
_cell.length_c   1.000
_cell.angle_alpha   90.00
_cell.angle_beta   90.00
_cell.angle_gamma   90.00
#
_symmetry.space_group_name_H-M   'P 1'
#
loop_
_entity.id
_entity.type
_entity.pdbx_description
1 polymer ?
#
loop_
_entity_poly.entity_id
_entity_poly.type
_entity_poly.pdbx_seq_one_letter_code
_entity_poly.pdbx_strand_id
1 'polypeptide(L)'
;MKDLLYKEFRLCWHPNMFLFLLFGTFLLFPGWPFIITFFIPVNSLFFVDRANRDVFFAALLPVRKKDVVLAKVCLVAIIELLQIIVAVPFAIINNAVYLKGNMVGMNTNFAFFGLVLMMYAIFNLIFLPGFYKTAYKVGMPIILAICAAAVYVTAVDVAVVSVPVLRVKLDGLGASHMAGQLPVLLAGVVLFALLTLLAYRISARRFERLDL
;
A
#
# COMPACT_ATOMS: atom_id res chain seq x y z
N MET A 1 -19.72 11.12 6.47
CA MET A 1 -18.37 10.49 6.42
C MET A 1 -17.95 9.79 7.69
N LYS A 2 -18.07 10.41 8.87
CA LYS A 2 -17.70 9.76 10.13
C LYS A 2 -18.40 8.40 10.32
N ASP A 3 -19.70 8.33 10.04
CA ASP A 3 -20.49 7.10 10.22
C ASP A 3 -20.11 6.00 9.22
N LEU A 4 -19.73 6.37 7.99
CA LEU A 4 -19.27 5.42 6.99
C LEU A 4 -17.89 4.86 7.35
N LEU A 5 -16.95 5.71 7.77
CA LEU A 5 -15.66 5.24 8.27
C LEU A 5 -15.84 4.37 9.51
N TYR A 6 -16.72 4.76 10.44
CA TYR A 6 -17.05 3.94 11.60
C TYR A 6 -17.59 2.56 11.19
N LYS A 7 -18.47 2.51 10.20
CA LYS A 7 -18.96 1.26 9.61
C LYS A 7 -17.81 0.43 9.02
N GLU A 8 -16.89 1.04 8.27
CA GLU A 8 -15.73 0.35 7.71
C GLU A 8 -14.85 -0.27 8.82
N PHE A 9 -14.53 0.49 9.88
CA PHE A 9 -13.75 -0.03 11.01
C PHE A 9 -14.49 -1.07 11.85
N ARG A 10 -15.83 -0.99 11.96
CA ARG A 10 -16.60 -1.87 12.83
C ARG A 10 -17.05 -3.16 12.13
N LEU A 11 -17.37 -3.09 10.85
CA LEU A 11 -17.98 -4.21 10.09
C LEU A 11 -17.03 -4.83 9.06
N CYS A 12 -16.11 -4.06 8.49
CA CYS A 12 -15.17 -4.57 7.48
C CYS A 12 -13.79 -4.93 8.07
N TRP A 13 -13.48 -4.50 9.29
CA TRP A 13 -12.22 -4.81 9.95
C TRP A 13 -12.19 -6.26 10.45
N HIS A 14 -11.57 -7.14 9.66
CA HIS A 14 -11.39 -8.55 10.01
C HIS A 14 -10.15 -8.75 10.89
N PRO A 15 -10.14 -9.70 11.85
CA PRO A 15 -8.97 -10.02 12.68
C PRO A 15 -7.67 -10.27 11.88
N ASN A 16 -7.79 -10.83 10.67
CA ASN A 16 -6.66 -11.04 9.76
C ASN A 16 -5.89 -9.75 9.45
N MET A 17 -6.51 -8.58 9.53
CA MET A 17 -5.83 -7.29 9.35
C MET A 17 -4.71 -7.09 10.37
N PHE A 18 -4.90 -7.53 11.61
CA PHE A 18 -3.84 -7.45 12.62
C PHE A 18 -2.64 -8.31 12.24
N LEU A 19 -2.87 -9.51 11.69
CA LEU A 19 -1.79 -10.38 11.20
C LEU A 19 -1.01 -9.72 10.05
N PHE A 20 -1.69 -9.03 9.13
CA PHE A 20 -1.00 -8.34 8.03
C PHE A 20 -0.25 -7.08 8.47
N LEU A 21 -0.75 -6.36 9.48
CA LEU A 21 0.03 -5.27 10.09
C LEU A 21 1.32 -5.80 10.74
N LEU A 22 1.25 -6.97 11.39
CA LEU A 22 2.41 -7.64 11.97
C LEU A 22 3.43 -8.11 10.93
N PHE A 23 3.12 -8.13 9.63
CA PHE A 23 4.14 -8.46 8.62
C PHE A 23 5.28 -7.43 8.61
N GLY A 24 5.10 -6.22 9.15
CA GLY A 24 6.21 -5.31 9.42
C GLY A 24 7.34 -5.92 10.27
N THR A 25 7.10 -6.99 11.02
CA THR A 25 8.14 -7.74 11.73
C THR A 25 9.11 -8.48 10.79
N PHE A 26 8.72 -8.75 9.54
CA PHE A 26 9.55 -9.48 8.58
C PHE A 26 10.80 -8.69 8.19
N LEU A 27 10.81 -7.38 8.43
CA LEU A 27 12.02 -6.57 8.28
C LEU A 27 13.15 -7.01 9.23
N LEU A 28 12.89 -7.84 10.23
CA LEU A 28 13.93 -8.40 11.09
C LEU A 28 14.68 -9.58 10.47
N PHE A 29 14.09 -10.27 9.48
CA PHE A 29 14.72 -11.44 8.85
C PHE A 29 15.75 -10.98 7.81
N PRO A 30 17.05 -11.28 8.00
CA PRO A 30 18.09 -10.87 7.06
C PRO A 30 17.94 -11.62 5.73
N GLY A 31 18.17 -10.94 4.61
CA GLY A 31 18.07 -11.53 3.27
C GLY A 31 16.63 -11.69 2.75
N TRP A 32 15.63 -11.21 3.48
CA TRP A 32 14.25 -11.17 2.99
C TRP A 32 14.03 -9.99 2.04
N PRO A 33 13.30 -10.17 0.92
CA PRO A 33 12.90 -9.07 0.05
C PRO A 33 11.83 -8.19 0.74
N PHE A 34 12.28 -7.17 1.47
CA PHE A 34 11.42 -6.39 2.36
C PHE A 34 10.23 -5.70 1.68
N ILE A 35 10.31 -5.37 0.39
CA ILE A 35 9.20 -4.72 -0.32
C ILE A 35 7.98 -5.67 -0.45
N ILE A 36 8.20 -6.98 -0.54
CA ILE A 36 7.12 -7.99 -0.68
C ILE A 36 6.24 -8.04 0.58
N THR A 37 6.82 -7.74 1.74
CA THR A 37 6.13 -7.71 3.05
C THR A 37 4.90 -6.79 3.06
N PHE A 38 4.93 -5.72 2.26
CA PHE A 38 3.88 -4.70 2.22
C PHE A 38 2.68 -5.08 1.33
N PHE A 39 2.73 -6.23 0.64
CA PHE A 39 1.77 -6.56 -0.41
C PHE A 39 0.43 -7.17 0.07
N ILE A 40 0.39 -7.73 1.28
CA ILE A 40 -0.67 -8.68 1.68
C ILE A 40 -1.95 -8.07 2.32
N PRO A 41 -1.94 -6.93 3.05
CA PRO A 41 -3.11 -6.52 3.82
C PRO A 41 -4.35 -6.16 2.99
N VAL A 42 -4.19 -5.31 1.97
CA VAL A 42 -5.31 -4.72 1.22
C VAL A 42 -6.15 -5.78 0.51
N ASN A 43 -5.49 -6.83 0.01
CA ASN A 43 -6.13 -7.93 -0.70
C ASN A 43 -7.21 -8.62 0.14
N SER A 44 -6.89 -8.90 1.40
CA SER A 44 -7.78 -9.64 2.30
C SER A 44 -9.07 -8.88 2.62
N LEU A 45 -9.04 -7.54 2.63
CA LEU A 45 -10.18 -6.69 2.95
C LEU A 45 -11.31 -6.92 1.94
N PHE A 46 -10.97 -6.87 0.65
CA PHE A 46 -11.95 -6.97 -0.43
C PHE A 46 -12.50 -8.40 -0.61
N PHE A 47 -11.74 -9.43 -0.20
CA PHE A 47 -12.28 -10.81 -0.15
C PHE A 47 -13.33 -10.98 0.95
N VAL A 48 -13.09 -10.42 2.14
CA VAL A 48 -14.06 -10.44 3.24
C VAL A 48 -15.29 -9.59 2.88
N ASP A 49 -15.09 -8.40 2.33
CA ASP A 49 -16.18 -7.53 1.87
C ASP A 49 -17.06 -8.22 0.83
N ARG A 50 -16.45 -8.97 -0.11
CA ARG A 50 -17.18 -9.76 -1.09
C ARG A 50 -18.00 -10.87 -0.43
N ALA A 51 -17.42 -11.59 0.53
CA ALA A 51 -18.11 -12.66 1.25
C ALA A 51 -19.31 -12.11 2.05
N ASN A 52 -19.16 -10.93 2.65
CA ASN A 52 -20.19 -10.27 3.45
C ASN A 52 -21.18 -9.42 2.62
N ARG A 53 -21.03 -9.38 1.30
CA ARG A 53 -21.84 -8.55 0.38
C ARG A 53 -21.87 -7.07 0.78
N ASP A 54 -20.74 -6.55 1.22
CA ASP A 54 -20.61 -5.20 1.79
C ASP A 54 -21.09 -4.09 0.84
N VAL A 55 -20.77 -4.21 -0.45
CA VAL A 55 -21.20 -3.25 -1.49
C VAL A 55 -22.72 -3.21 -1.63
N PHE A 56 -23.39 -4.37 -1.55
CA PHE A 56 -24.85 -4.45 -1.63
C PHE A 56 -25.49 -3.80 -0.42
N PHE A 57 -24.96 -4.06 0.79
CA PHE A 57 -25.40 -3.40 2.00
C PHE A 57 -25.23 -1.87 1.92
N ALA A 58 -24.07 -1.41 1.44
CA ALA A 58 -23.80 0.02 1.29
C ALA A 58 -24.68 0.71 0.23
N ALA A 59 -25.17 -0.02 -0.77
CA ALA A 59 -26.09 0.49 -1.78
C ALA A 59 -27.52 0.71 -1.24
N LEU A 60 -27.92 -0.02 -0.20
CA LEU A 60 -29.22 0.12 0.46
C LEU A 60 -29.27 1.31 1.44
N LEU A 61 -28.11 1.81 1.88
CA LEU A 61 -28.04 2.94 2.79
C LEU A 61 -28.38 4.25 2.06
N PRO A 62 -29.06 5.22 2.71
CA PRO A 62 -29.38 6.52 2.13
C PRO A 62 -28.15 7.44 2.10
N VAL A 63 -27.08 7.00 1.46
CA VAL A 63 -25.79 7.70 1.35
C VAL A 63 -25.36 7.83 -0.12
N ARG A 64 -24.50 8.80 -0.41
CA ARG A 64 -24.01 9.01 -1.77
C ARG A 64 -23.01 7.92 -2.12
N LYS A 65 -23.12 7.34 -3.32
CA LYS A 65 -22.20 6.31 -3.85
C LYS A 65 -20.72 6.73 -3.74
N LYS A 66 -20.39 7.99 -4.07
CA LYS A 66 -19.03 8.53 -3.92
C LYS A 66 -18.49 8.53 -2.49
N ASP A 67 -19.36 8.65 -1.49
CA ASP A 67 -18.98 8.70 -0.08
C ASP A 67 -18.65 7.30 0.45
N VAL A 68 -19.32 6.27 -0.08
CA VAL A 68 -18.99 4.85 0.15
C VAL A 68 -17.61 4.52 -0.41
N VAL A 69 -17.32 4.94 -1.65
CA VAL A 69 -16.00 4.76 -2.25
C VAL A 69 -14.93 5.51 -1.45
N LEU A 70 -15.20 6.76 -1.06
CA LEU A 70 -14.26 7.55 -0.27
C LEU A 70 -13.92 6.85 1.05
N ALA A 71 -14.92 6.34 1.77
CA ALA A 71 -14.70 5.63 3.03
C ALA A 71 -13.79 4.41 2.85
N LYS A 72 -14.01 3.62 1.79
CA LYS A 72 -13.18 2.44 1.49
C LYS A 72 -11.76 2.83 1.10
N VAL A 73 -11.57 3.83 0.24
CA VAL A 73 -10.24 4.32 -0.13
C VAL A 73 -9.49 4.88 1.08
N CYS A 74 -10.17 5.61 1.96
CA CYS A 74 -9.60 6.07 3.22
C CYS A 74 -9.18 4.90 4.12
N LEU A 75 -10.02 3.86 4.25
CA LEU A 75 -9.67 2.67 5.04
C LEU A 75 -8.41 2.00 4.49
N VAL A 76 -8.32 1.81 3.17
CA VAL A 76 -7.15 1.23 2.51
C VAL A 76 -5.89 2.05 2.80
N ALA A 77 -5.96 3.37 2.57
CA ALA A 77 -4.82 4.26 2.83
C ALA A 77 -4.40 4.26 4.31
N ILE A 78 -5.36 4.19 5.25
CA ILE A 78 -5.06 4.10 6.68
C ILE A 78 -4.34 2.78 7.00
N ILE A 79 -4.78 1.65 6.43
CA ILE A 79 -4.13 0.35 6.67
C ILE A 79 -2.70 0.35 6.10
N GLU A 80 -2.49 0.88 4.89
CA GLU A 80 -1.17 1.00 4.26
C GLU A 80 -0.21 1.86 5.09
N LEU A 81 -0.69 3.01 5.57
CA LEU A 81 0.10 3.89 6.44
C LEU A 81 0.37 3.25 7.81
N LEU A 82 -0.61 2.55 8.38
CA LEU A 82 -0.45 1.85 9.65
C LEU A 82 0.58 0.72 9.53
N GLN A 83 0.61 0.01 8.39
CA GLN A 83 1.63 -1.00 8.12
C GLN A 83 3.03 -0.39 8.08
N ILE A 84 3.20 0.78 7.46
CA ILE A 84 4.47 1.52 7.48
C ILE A 84 4.83 1.91 8.92
N ILE A 85 3.90 2.49 9.69
CA ILE A 85 4.14 2.90 11.07
C ILE A 85 4.59 1.71 11.93
N VAL A 86 3.96 0.55 11.77
CA VAL A 86 4.35 -0.68 12.48
C VAL A 86 5.72 -1.18 11.99
N ALA A 87 6.06 -1.03 10.72
CA ALA A 87 7.35 -1.44 10.16
C ALA A 87 8.53 -0.55 10.58
N VAL A 88 8.33 0.74 10.84
CA VAL A 88 9.37 1.71 11.25
C VAL A 88 10.22 1.23 12.45
N PRO A 89 9.66 0.81 13.60
CA PRO A 89 10.48 0.33 14.71
C PRO A 89 11.32 -0.90 14.34
N PHE A 90 10.80 -1.81 13.53
CA PHE A 90 11.55 -2.98 13.07
C PHE A 90 12.65 -2.63 12.07
N ALA A 91 12.45 -1.61 11.23
CA ALA A 91 13.50 -1.05 10.38
C ALA A 91 14.65 -0.43 11.22
N ILE A 92 14.32 0.30 12.28
CA ILE A 92 15.33 0.87 13.19
C ILE A 92 16.13 -0.25 13.86
N ILE A 93 15.46 -1.29 14.38
CA ILE A 93 16.12 -2.45 14.98
C ILE A 93 16.98 -3.18 13.93
N ASN A 94 16.47 -3.39 12.72
CA ASN A 94 17.21 -4.04 11.64
C ASN A 94 18.52 -3.29 11.33
N ASN A 95 18.46 -1.97 11.16
CA ASN A 95 19.65 -1.16 10.88
C ASN A 95 20.64 -1.11 12.05
N ALA A 96 20.17 -1.23 13.31
CA ALA A 96 21.03 -1.29 14.48
C ALA A 96 21.74 -2.65 14.63
N VAL A 97 21.07 -3.75 14.28
CA VAL A 97 21.60 -5.12 14.40
C VAL A 97 22.46 -5.49 13.18
N TYR A 98 22.04 -5.12 11.98
CA TYR A 98 22.68 -5.53 10.72
C TYR A 98 23.44 -4.35 10.08
N LEU A 99 24.62 -4.07 10.62
CA LEU A 99 25.48 -2.96 10.18
C LEU A 99 25.97 -3.06 8.72
N LYS A 100 25.97 -4.26 8.14
CA LYS A 100 26.34 -4.49 6.73
C LYS A 100 25.19 -4.23 5.75
N GLY A 101 23.98 -3.97 6.25
CA GLY A 101 22.77 -3.86 5.45
C GLY A 101 22.21 -5.20 4.99
N ASN A 102 21.13 -5.14 4.22
CA ASN A 102 20.44 -6.29 3.69
C ASN A 102 21.18 -6.88 2.49
N MET A 103 21.15 -8.21 2.36
CA MET A 103 21.81 -8.93 1.27
C MET A 103 20.95 -8.96 -0.01
N VAL A 104 19.64 -8.78 0.11
CA VAL A 104 18.67 -8.89 -0.98
C VAL A 104 17.79 -7.65 -1.02
N GLY A 105 17.81 -6.92 -2.13
CA GLY A 105 17.06 -5.67 -2.28
C GLY A 105 17.63 -4.53 -1.44
N MET A 106 16.84 -3.47 -1.25
CA MET A 106 17.25 -2.25 -0.56
C MET A 106 17.25 -2.36 0.97
N ASN A 107 18.12 -1.56 1.60
CA ASN A 107 18.16 -1.30 3.03
C ASN A 107 16.92 -0.56 3.53
N THR A 108 16.60 -0.74 4.81
CA THR A 108 15.38 -0.19 5.45
C THR A 108 15.54 1.28 5.84
N ASN A 109 15.73 2.14 4.85
CA ASN A 109 15.99 3.57 5.04
C ASN A 109 14.80 4.45 4.58
N PHE A 110 14.96 5.78 4.59
CA PHE A 110 13.89 6.70 4.19
C PHE A 110 13.48 6.54 2.72
N ALA A 111 14.43 6.27 1.82
CA ALA A 111 14.13 6.06 0.40
C ALA A 111 13.29 4.79 0.20
N PHE A 112 13.60 3.72 0.94
CA PHE A 112 12.82 2.48 0.93
C PHE A 112 11.34 2.74 1.27
N PHE A 113 11.04 3.48 2.34
CA PHE A 113 9.65 3.81 2.68
C PHE A 113 8.97 4.69 1.62
N GLY A 114 9.71 5.60 0.98
CA GLY A 114 9.20 6.37 -0.17
C GLY A 114 8.82 5.49 -1.35
N LEU A 115 9.64 4.49 -1.65
CA LEU A 115 9.41 3.54 -2.74
C LEU A 115 8.24 2.59 -2.42
N VAL A 116 8.08 2.18 -1.16
CA VAL A 116 6.90 1.42 -0.68
C VAL A 116 5.62 2.24 -0.81
N LEU A 117 5.64 3.52 -0.44
CA LEU A 117 4.49 4.43 -0.65
C LEU A 117 4.11 4.55 -2.13
N MET A 118 5.11 4.65 -3.01
CA MET A 118 4.86 4.68 -4.45
C MET A 118 4.31 3.34 -4.97
N MET A 119 4.78 2.21 -4.45
CA MET A 119 4.21 0.89 -4.76
C MET A 119 2.72 0.84 -4.39
N TYR A 120 2.34 1.27 -3.18
CA TYR A 120 0.95 1.35 -2.76
C TYR A 120 0.13 2.26 -3.66
N ALA A 121 0.70 3.40 -4.06
CA ALA A 121 0.06 4.35 -4.96
C ALA A 121 -0.31 3.70 -6.31
N ILE A 122 0.63 2.94 -6.90
CA ILE A 122 0.42 2.20 -8.15
C ILE A 122 -0.62 1.10 -7.96
N PHE A 123 -0.51 0.34 -6.86
CA PHE A 123 -1.47 -0.70 -6.52
C PHE A 123 -2.89 -0.13 -6.42
N ASN A 124 -3.07 0.93 -5.63
CA ASN A 124 -4.35 1.60 -5.43
C ASN A 124 -4.94 2.12 -6.75
N LEU A 125 -4.09 2.71 -7.61
CA LEU A 125 -4.52 3.25 -8.89
C LEU A 125 -5.05 2.18 -9.86
N ILE A 126 -4.56 0.96 -9.79
CA ILE A 126 -4.97 -0.13 -10.67
C ILE A 126 -6.13 -0.90 -10.03
N PHE A 127 -5.95 -1.28 -8.77
CA PHE A 127 -6.87 -2.13 -8.04
C PHE A 127 -8.22 -1.45 -7.79
N LEU A 128 -8.24 -0.27 -7.16
CA LEU A 128 -9.49 0.37 -6.72
C LEU A 128 -10.39 0.68 -7.93
N PRO A 129 -9.92 1.37 -9.00
CA PRO A 129 -10.75 1.60 -10.16
C PRO A 129 -11.16 0.30 -10.86
N GLY A 130 -10.27 -0.70 -10.89
CA GLY A 130 -10.56 -2.00 -11.48
C GLY A 130 -11.69 -2.72 -10.75
N PHE A 131 -11.65 -2.71 -9.42
CA PHE A 131 -12.69 -3.27 -8.56
C PHE A 131 -14.02 -2.53 -8.77
N TYR A 132 -14.04 -1.21 -8.63
CA TYR A 132 -15.24 -0.38 -8.76
C TYR A 132 -15.80 -0.28 -10.19
N LYS A 133 -15.14 -0.91 -11.18
CA LYS A 133 -15.74 -1.15 -12.51
C LYS A 133 -16.90 -2.15 -12.44
N THR A 134 -16.89 -3.06 -11.47
CA THR A 134 -17.96 -4.06 -11.28
C THR A 134 -18.49 -4.11 -9.85
N ALA A 135 -17.74 -3.55 -8.89
CA ALA A 135 -17.99 -3.54 -7.46
C ALA A 135 -18.21 -4.93 -6.82
N TYR A 136 -17.85 -6.01 -7.54
CA TYR A 136 -18.02 -7.39 -7.09
C TYR A 136 -16.85 -8.30 -7.50
N LYS A 137 -16.29 -8.13 -8.71
CA LYS A 137 -15.19 -8.97 -9.20
C LYS A 137 -13.84 -8.46 -8.67
N VAL A 138 -13.35 -9.09 -7.60
CA VAL A 138 -12.02 -8.78 -7.01
C VAL A 138 -10.87 -9.42 -7.79
N GLY A 139 -11.08 -10.60 -8.38
CA GLY A 139 -10.01 -11.45 -8.94
C GLY A 139 -9.16 -10.79 -10.04
N MET A 140 -9.74 -10.31 -11.14
CA MET A 140 -8.93 -9.73 -12.22
C MET A 140 -8.25 -8.40 -11.83
N PRO A 141 -8.94 -7.45 -11.17
CA PRO A 141 -8.31 -6.24 -10.67
C PRO A 141 -7.13 -6.50 -9.73
N ILE A 142 -7.26 -7.51 -8.85
CA ILE A 142 -6.20 -7.86 -7.91
C ILE A 142 -4.98 -8.34 -8.67
N ILE A 143 -5.13 -9.30 -9.58
CA ILE A 143 -4.02 -9.90 -10.35
C ILE A 143 -3.25 -8.83 -11.11
N LEU A 144 -3.97 -7.93 -11.79
CA LEU A 144 -3.34 -6.83 -12.54
C LEU A 144 -2.56 -5.89 -11.62
N ALA A 145 -3.10 -5.57 -10.44
CA ALA A 145 -2.41 -4.74 -9.47
C ALA A 145 -1.19 -5.44 -8.86
N ILE A 146 -1.25 -6.75 -8.60
CA ILE A 146 -0.10 -7.56 -8.20
C ILE A 146 0.99 -7.55 -9.27
N CYS A 147 0.63 -7.82 -10.53
CA CYS A 147 1.58 -7.84 -11.63
C CYS A 147 2.26 -6.46 -11.77
N ALA A 148 1.49 -5.37 -11.71
CA ALA A 148 2.05 -4.03 -11.82
C ALA A 148 2.99 -3.68 -10.65
N ALA A 149 2.61 -4.03 -9.42
CA ALA A 149 3.49 -3.85 -8.26
C ALA A 149 4.75 -4.71 -8.39
N ALA A 150 4.64 -5.98 -8.78
CA ALA A 150 5.80 -6.85 -8.97
C ALA A 150 6.77 -6.32 -10.04
N VAL A 151 6.25 -5.82 -11.16
CA VAL A 151 7.05 -5.14 -12.20
C VAL A 151 7.74 -3.91 -11.63
N TYR A 152 7.02 -3.10 -10.84
CA TYR A 152 7.59 -1.91 -10.20
C TYR A 152 8.72 -2.27 -9.23
N VAL A 153 8.51 -3.23 -8.32
CA VAL A 153 9.52 -3.68 -7.35
C VAL A 153 10.76 -4.21 -8.06
N THR A 154 10.56 -5.05 -9.08
CA THR A 154 11.66 -5.58 -9.89
C THR A 154 12.42 -4.46 -10.60
N ALA A 155 11.71 -3.48 -11.17
CA ALA A 155 12.33 -2.35 -11.85
C ALA A 155 13.16 -1.48 -10.88
N VAL A 156 12.65 -1.25 -9.66
CA VAL A 156 13.36 -0.51 -8.61
C VAL A 156 14.63 -1.27 -8.20
N ASP A 157 14.53 -2.56 -7.89
CA ASP A 157 15.68 -3.36 -7.49
C ASP A 157 16.74 -3.42 -8.59
N VAL A 158 16.33 -3.64 -9.85
CA VAL A 158 17.23 -3.61 -11.00
C VAL A 158 17.88 -2.23 -11.15
N ALA A 159 17.12 -1.14 -11.05
CA ALA A 159 17.67 0.20 -11.17
C ALA A 159 18.72 0.50 -10.08
N VAL A 160 18.46 0.07 -8.84
CA VAL A 160 19.38 0.27 -7.71
C VAL A 160 20.64 -0.58 -7.88
N VAL A 161 20.53 -1.82 -8.35
CA VAL A 161 21.69 -2.71 -8.56
C VAL A 161 22.51 -2.28 -9.78
N SER A 162 21.86 -1.89 -10.89
CA SER A 162 22.51 -1.56 -12.15
C SER A 162 23.12 -0.16 -12.20
N VAL A 163 22.63 0.79 -11.40
CA VAL A 163 23.11 2.18 -11.41
C VAL A 163 23.87 2.49 -10.10
N PRO A 164 25.22 2.55 -10.13
CA PRO A 164 26.03 2.77 -8.93
C PRO A 164 25.69 4.06 -8.18
N VAL A 165 25.32 5.12 -8.89
CA VAL A 165 24.92 6.40 -8.28
C VAL A 165 23.64 6.27 -7.46
N LEU A 166 22.65 5.50 -7.95
CA LEU A 166 21.42 5.25 -7.22
C LEU A 166 21.70 4.36 -6.00
N ARG A 167 22.55 3.35 -6.14
CA ARG A 167 22.99 2.52 -5.01
C ARG A 167 23.62 3.35 -3.89
N VAL A 168 24.59 4.20 -4.22
CA VAL A 168 25.30 5.03 -3.22
C VAL A 168 24.38 6.07 -2.58
N LYS A 169 23.44 6.67 -3.33
CA LYS A 169 22.56 7.71 -2.79
C LYS A 169 21.32 7.18 -2.08
N LEU A 170 20.76 6.06 -2.54
CA LEU A 170 19.46 5.56 -2.09
C LEU A 170 19.58 4.35 -1.16
N ASP A 171 20.64 3.56 -1.28
CA ASP A 171 20.79 2.31 -0.53
C ASP A 171 21.85 2.42 0.59
N GLY A 172 22.47 3.59 0.77
CA GLY A 172 23.42 3.84 1.84
C GLY A 172 22.79 3.79 3.24
N LEU A 173 23.53 3.24 4.21
CA LEU A 173 23.23 3.29 5.63
C LEU A 173 23.97 4.46 6.29
N GLY A 174 23.29 5.18 7.20
CA GLY A 174 23.88 6.28 7.96
C GLY A 174 23.40 7.68 7.56
N ALA A 175 23.62 8.65 8.45
CA ALA A 175 23.08 10.00 8.35
C ALA A 175 23.57 10.80 7.12
N SER A 176 24.74 10.46 6.58
CA SER A 176 25.33 11.09 5.39
C SER A 176 24.49 10.92 4.12
N HIS A 177 23.65 9.87 4.06
CA HIS A 177 22.80 9.57 2.90
C HIS A 177 21.38 10.15 3.03
N MET A 178 21.02 10.71 4.19
CA MET A 178 19.67 11.24 4.45
C MET A 178 19.27 12.34 3.46
N ALA A 179 20.21 13.19 3.04
CA ALA A 179 19.96 14.27 2.09
C ALA A 179 19.48 13.75 0.71
N GLY A 180 19.91 12.54 0.31
CA GLY A 180 19.45 11.89 -0.92
C GLY A 180 18.16 11.09 -0.74
N GLN A 181 17.92 10.56 0.46
CA GLN A 181 16.79 9.69 0.75
C GLN A 181 15.50 10.45 1.10
N LEU A 182 15.62 11.58 1.80
CA LEU A 182 14.47 12.37 2.23
C LEU A 182 13.64 12.93 1.05
N PRO A 183 14.24 13.42 -0.05
CA PRO A 183 13.49 13.82 -1.24
C PRO A 183 12.71 12.66 -1.86
N VAL A 184 13.24 11.43 -1.83
CA VAL A 184 12.54 10.24 -2.33
C VAL A 184 11.36 9.89 -1.44
N LEU A 185 11.50 10.00 -0.12
CA LEU A 185 10.40 9.83 0.81
C LEU A 185 9.30 10.86 0.56
N LEU A 186 9.65 12.14 0.46
CA LEU A 186 8.70 13.23 0.19
C LEU A 186 7.99 13.02 -1.15
N ALA A 187 8.72 12.68 -2.21
CA ALA A 187 8.14 12.34 -3.50
C ALA A 187 7.18 11.14 -3.39
N GLY A 188 7.54 10.11 -2.63
CA GLY A 188 6.69 8.95 -2.35
C GLY A 188 5.39 9.34 -1.65
N VAL A 189 5.44 10.18 -0.61
CA VAL A 189 4.26 10.70 0.09
C VAL A 189 3.35 11.51 -0.83
N VAL A 190 3.92 12.42 -1.62
CA VAL A 190 3.17 13.27 -2.55
C VAL A 190 2.51 12.41 -3.63
N LEU A 191 3.25 11.48 -4.24
CA LEU A 191 2.72 10.59 -5.27
C LEU A 191 1.68 9.63 -4.71
N PHE A 192 1.88 9.12 -3.49
CA PHE A 192 0.88 8.31 -2.80
C PHE A 192 -0.43 9.06 -2.61
N ALA A 193 -0.37 10.30 -2.11
CA ALA A 193 -1.57 11.11 -1.92
C ALA A 193 -2.26 11.44 -3.25
N LEU A 194 -1.50 11.86 -4.27
CA LEU A 194 -2.05 12.27 -5.56
C LEU A 194 -2.65 11.09 -6.34
N LEU A 195 -1.92 9.97 -6.44
CA LEU A 195 -2.39 8.80 -7.20
C LEU A 195 -3.52 8.09 -6.47
N THR A 196 -3.51 8.02 -5.13
CA THR A 196 -4.64 7.49 -4.36
C THR A 196 -5.88 8.39 -4.50
N LEU A 197 -5.72 9.71 -4.51
CA LEU A 197 -6.82 10.64 -4.79
C LEU A 197 -7.36 10.47 -6.21
N LEU A 198 -6.48 10.25 -7.19
CA LEU A 198 -6.86 9.98 -8.58
C LEU A 198 -7.58 8.63 -8.69
N ALA A 199 -7.10 7.60 -7.99
CA ALA A 199 -7.76 6.30 -7.87
C ALA A 199 -9.17 6.45 -7.29
N TYR A 200 -9.33 7.26 -6.23
CA TYR A 200 -10.64 7.62 -5.68
C TYR A 200 -11.55 8.27 -6.72
N ARG A 201 -11.07 9.32 -7.42
CA ARG A 201 -11.88 10.05 -8.40
C ARG A 201 -12.37 9.14 -9.53
N ILE A 202 -11.51 8.24 -10.03
CA ILE A 202 -11.90 7.28 -11.07
C ILE A 202 -12.88 6.25 -10.50
N SER A 203 -12.60 5.71 -9.32
CA SER A 203 -13.44 4.71 -8.66
C SER A 203 -14.83 5.23 -8.35
N ALA A 204 -14.95 6.46 -7.84
CA ALA A 204 -16.22 7.11 -7.55
C ALA A 204 -17.06 7.27 -8.83
N ARG A 205 -16.45 7.78 -9.92
CA ARG A 205 -17.14 7.90 -11.22
C ARG A 205 -17.60 6.57 -11.79
N ARG A 206 -16.80 5.51 -11.63
CA ARG A 206 -17.17 4.16 -12.09
C ARG A 206 -18.32 3.60 -11.26
N PHE A 207 -18.26 3.75 -9.94
CA PHE A 207 -19.27 3.27 -9.03
C PHE A 207 -20.61 4.01 -9.17
N GLU A 208 -20.58 5.32 -9.42
CA GLU A 208 -21.80 6.11 -9.69
C GLU A 208 -22.56 5.63 -10.93
N ARG A 209 -21.84 5.16 -11.96
CA ARG A 209 -22.42 4.64 -13.21
C ARG A 209 -22.94 3.21 -13.12
N LEU A 210 -22.64 2.50 -12.04
CA LEU A 210 -23.15 1.14 -11.84
C LEU A 210 -24.58 1.22 -11.34
N ASP A 211 -25.50 0.60 -12.08
CA ASP A 211 -26.78 0.17 -11.53
C ASP A 211 -26.55 -1.14 -10.76
N LEU A 212 -26.83 -1.09 -9.46
CA LEU A 212 -26.67 -2.20 -8.51
C LEU A 212 -28.03 -2.82 -8.20
#